data_AF-A0A925LLT6-F1
#
_entry.id   AF-A0A925LLT6-F1
#
_cell.length_a   1.000
_cell.length_b   1.000
_cell.length_c   1.000
_cell.angle_alpha   90.00
_cell.angle_beta   90.00
_cell.angle_gamma   90.00
#
_symmetry.space_group_name_H-M   'P 1'
#
loop_
_entity.id
_entity.type
_entity.pdbx_description
1 polymer ?
#
loop_
_entity_poly.entity_id
_entity_poly.type
_entity_poly.pdbx_seq_one_letter_code
_entity_poly.pdbx_strand_id
1 'polypeptide(L)' 'MNNPTIQVNNSQLVETLAQFPPEGLKKLIDQLFKKKLYSPLPLAEITREASRTVKRAKLGSETAAEAVLWARSQK' A
#
# COMPACT_ATOMS: atom_id res chain seq x y z
N MET A 1 6.51 -22.97 -27.03
CA MET A 1 5.19 -22.62 -26.46
C MET A 1 5.22 -21.13 -26.16
N ASN A 2 4.45 -20.33 -26.91
CA ASN A 2 4.37 -18.89 -26.70
C ASN A 2 3.55 -18.65 -25.43
N ASN A 3 4.19 -18.22 -24.33
CA ASN A 3 3.46 -17.71 -23.18
C ASN A 3 2.81 -16.39 -23.61
N PRO A 4 1.46 -16.28 -23.68
CA PRO A 4 0.83 -15.00 -23.88
C PRO A 4 1.05 -14.18 -22.61
N THR A 5 2.08 -13.33 -22.63
CA THR A 5 2.29 -12.34 -21.58
C THR A 5 1.14 -11.36 -21.67
N ILE A 6 0.11 -11.55 -20.84
CA ILE A 6 -0.97 -10.59 -20.69
C ILE A 6 -0.32 -9.30 -20.18
N GLN A 7 -0.14 -8.34 -21.08
CA GLN A 7 0.33 -7.00 -20.73
C GLN A 7 -0.84 -6.27 -20.07
N VAL A 8 -0.94 -6.40 -18.75
CA VAL A 8 -1.89 -5.63 -17.95
C VAL A 8 -1.36 -4.20 -17.88
N ASN A 9 -2.13 -3.23 -18.38
CA ASN A 9 -1.80 -1.81 -18.23
C ASN A 9 -1.92 -1.41 -16.75
N ASN A 10 -1.00 -0.58 -16.25
CA ASN A 10 -1.02 -0.07 -14.88
C ASN A 10 -2.37 0.55 -14.50
N SER A 11 -3.03 1.26 -15.42
CA SER A 11 -4.35 1.86 -15.16
C SER A 11 -5.43 0.81 -14.89
N GLN A 12 -5.48 -0.26 -15.70
CA GLN A 12 -6.45 -1.35 -15.53
C GLN A 12 -6.20 -2.11 -14.23
N LEU A 13 -4.93 -2.24 -13.84
CA LEU A 13 -4.52 -2.87 -12.59
C LEU A 13 -4.99 -2.05 -11.39
N VAL A 14 -4.81 -0.73 -11.42
CA VAL A 14 -5.29 0.18 -10.37
C VAL A 14 -6.82 0.20 -10.28
N GLU A 15 -7.53 0.26 -11.40
CA GLU A 15 -9.00 0.19 -11.43
C GLU A 15 -9.52 -1.13 -10.84
N THR A 16 -8.87 -2.25 -11.19
CA THR A 16 -9.23 -3.56 -10.64
C THR A 16 -8.97 -3.62 -9.14
N LEU A 17 -7.82 -3.11 -8.67
CA LEU A 17 -7.51 -3.06 -7.24
C LEU A 17 -8.48 -2.13 -6.46
N ALA A 18 -8.92 -1.03 -7.06
CA ALA A 18 -9.87 -0.11 -6.45
C ALA A 18 -11.26 -0.74 -6.20
N GLN A 19 -11.61 -1.82 -6.92
CA GLN A 19 -12.85 -2.56 -6.72
C GLN A 19 -12.80 -3.54 -5.55
N PHE A 20 -11.61 -3.85 -5.01
CA PHE A 20 -11.50 -4.72 -3.86
C PHE A 20 -11.86 -3.98 -2.57
N PRO A 21 -12.60 -4.63 -1.64
CA PRO A 21 -12.78 -4.08 -0.30
C PRO A 21 -11.41 -3.97 0.40
N PRO A 22 -11.24 -3.02 1.35
CA PRO A 22 -9.98 -2.81 2.07
C PRO A 22 -9.40 -4.10 2.67
N GLU A 23 -10.24 -4.97 3.22
CA GLU A 23 -9.84 -6.25 3.80
C GLU A 23 -9.32 -7.22 2.74
N GLY A 24 -9.89 -7.18 1.54
CA GLY A 24 -9.47 -7.97 0.38
C GLY A 24 -8.10 -7.54 -0.12
N LEU A 25 -7.88 -6.22 -0.23
CA LEU A 25 -6.58 -5.65 -0.60
C LEU A 25 -5.50 -6.02 0.41
N LYS A 26 -5.80 -5.92 1.70
CA LYS A 26 -4.86 -6.32 2.76
C LYS A 26 -4.46 -7.79 2.61
N LYS A 27 -5.43 -8.69 2.44
CA LYS A 27 -5.16 -10.13 2.26
C LYS A 27 -4.31 -10.42 1.03
N LEU A 28 -4.57 -9.73 -0.08
CA LEU A 28 -3.81 -9.88 -1.31
C LEU A 28 -2.35 -9.42 -1.13
N ILE A 29 -2.13 -8.26 -0.52
CA ILE A 29 -0.79 -7.74 -0.20
C ILE A 29 -0.05 -8.70 0.76
N ASP A 30 -0.73 -9.19 1.81
CA ASP A 30 -0.16 -10.16 2.76
C ASP A 30 0.26 -11.45 2.05
N GLN A 31 -0.52 -11.92 1.08
CA GLN A 31 -0.17 -13.10 0.26
C GLN A 31 1.04 -12.84 -0.64
N LEU A 32 1.17 -11.65 -1.22
CA LEU A 32 2.32 -11.26 -2.04
C LEU A 32 3.62 -11.24 -1.21
N PHE A 33 3.55 -10.71 0.01
CA PHE A 33 4.66 -10.76 0.96
C PHE A 33 5.02 -12.21 1.33
N LYS A 34 4.03 -13.05 1.68
CA LYS A 34 4.26 -14.47 2.02
C LYS A 34 4.89 -15.25 0.88
N LYS A 35 4.49 -14.98 -0.36
CA LYS A 35 5.03 -15.62 -1.57
C LYS A 35 6.37 -15.01 -2.02
N LYS A 36 6.90 -13.99 -1.33
CA LYS A 36 8.11 -13.24 -1.70
C LYS A 36 8.04 -12.65 -3.12
N LEU A 37 6.82 -12.43 -3.63
CA LEU A 37 6.59 -11.80 -4.93
C LEU A 37 6.66 -10.27 -4.83
N TYR A 38 6.58 -9.76 -3.61
CA TYR A 38 6.74 -8.36 -3.29
C TYR A 38 7.53 -8.26 -1.98
N SER A 39 8.48 -7.33 -1.91
CA SER A 39 9.21 -7.03 -0.68
C SER A 39 8.70 -5.70 -0.14
N PRO A 40 8.44 -5.60 1.16
CA PRO A 40 8.08 -4.33 1.76
C PRO A 40 9.26 -3.35 1.58
N LEU A 41 8.93 -2.08 1.35
CA LEU A 41 9.94 -1.05 1.29
C LEU A 41 10.69 -0.95 2.63
N PRO A 42 11.98 -0.59 2.63
CA PRO A 42 12.70 -0.30 3.86
C PRO A 42 12.00 0.78 4.68
N LEU A 43 12.08 0.70 6.00
CA LEU A 43 11.46 1.69 6.90
C LEU A 43 11.85 3.13 6.53
N ALA A 44 13.12 3.37 6.20
CA ALA A 44 13.61 4.68 5.79
C ALA A 44 12.86 5.25 4.57
N GLU A 45 12.52 4.41 3.59
CA GLU A 45 11.78 4.84 2.41
C GLU A 45 10.32 5.13 2.73
N ILE A 46 9.69 4.28 3.55
CA ILE A 46 8.32 4.49 4.04
C ILE A 46 8.23 5.82 4.81
N THR A 47 9.16 6.07 5.74
CA THR A 47 9.21 7.31 6.53
C THR A 47 9.45 8.53 5.65
N ARG A 48 10.32 8.43 4.64
CA ARG A 48 10.60 9.51 3.69
C ARG A 48 9.33 9.91 2.93
N GLU A 49 8.62 8.95 2.35
CA GLU A 49 7.40 9.24 1.59
C GLU A 49 6.26 9.73 2.50
N ALA A 50 6.09 9.14 3.69
CA ALA A 50 5.11 9.64 4.67
C ALA A 50 5.38 11.11 5.05
N SER A 51 6.64 11.45 5.31
CA SER A 51 7.05 12.83 5.64
C SER A 51 6.78 13.80 4.49
N ARG A 52 7.02 13.38 3.23
CA ARG A 52 6.71 14.19 2.04
C ARG A 52 5.22 14.45 1.92
N THR A 53 4.39 13.44 2.14
CA THR A 53 2.93 13.56 2.09
C THR A 53 2.40 14.50 3.17
N VAL A 54 2.86 14.34 4.43
CA VAL A 54 2.49 15.22 5.55
C VAL A 54 2.85 16.68 5.25
N LYS A 55 4.07 16.93 4.77
CA LYS A 55 4.51 18.29 4.38
C LYS A 55 3.69 18.87 3.23
N ARG A 56 3.43 18.07 2.19
CA ARG A 56 2.67 18.50 1.00
C ARG A 56 1.23 18.85 1.36
N ALA A 57 0.60 18.04 2.21
CA ALA A 57 -0.78 18.22 2.64
C ALA A 57 -0.91 19.18 3.84
N LYS A 58 0.20 19.74 4.35
CA LYS A 58 0.24 20.61 5.53
C LYS A 58 -0.47 20.02 6.75
N LEU A 59 -0.31 18.71 6.95
CA LEU A 59 -0.91 17.99 8.06
C LEU A 59 -0.14 18.29 9.35
N GLY A 60 -0.88 18.50 10.44
CA GLY A 60 -0.28 18.74 11.76
C GLY A 60 0.28 17.47 12.39
N SER A 61 1.03 17.65 13.49
CA SER A 61 1.63 16.54 14.24
C SER A 61 0.59 15.56 14.81
N GLU A 62 -0.62 16.04 15.06
CA GLU A 62 -1.78 15.27 15.52
C GLU A 62 -2.15 14.14 14.57
N THR A 63 -2.00 14.35 13.26
CA THR A 63 -2.32 13.32 12.24
C THR A 63 -1.43 12.09 12.38
N ALA A 64 -0.18 12.25 12.81
CA ALA A 64 0.69 11.10 13.09
C ALA A 64 0.20 10.31 14.31
N ALA A 65 -0.25 10.99 15.36
CA ALA A 65 -0.81 10.35 16.55
C ALA A 65 -2.12 9.61 16.23
N GLU A 66 -3.01 10.21 15.44
CA GLU A 66 -4.24 9.59 14.96
C GLU A 66 -3.96 8.35 14.12
N ALA A 67 -3.00 8.42 13.18
CA ALA A 67 -2.61 7.27 12.38
C ALA A 67 -2.08 6.11 13.24
N VAL A 68 -1.30 6.42 14.30
CA VAL A 68 -0.82 5.41 15.26
C VAL A 68 -1.97 4.80 16.06
N LEU A 69 -2.92 5.60 16.52
CA LEU A 69 -4.09 5.13 17.26
C LEU A 69 -4.99 4.23 16.38
N TRP A 70 -5.26 4.66 15.16
CA TRP A 70 -5.99 3.85 14.18
C TRP A 70 -5.27 2.53 13.90
N ALA A 71 -3.96 2.55 13.64
CA ALA A 71 -3.21 1.31 13.36
C ALA A 71 -3.27 0.33 14.54
N ARG A 72 -3.30 0.82 15.78
CA ARG A 72 -3.44 -0.01 16.98
C ARG A 72 -4.84 -0.60 17.15
N SER A 73 -5.89 0.06 16.67
CA SER A 73 -7.26 -0.44 16.74
C SER A 73 -7.58 -1.52 15.69
N GLN A 74 -6.70 -1.71 14.70
CA GLN A 74 -6.83 -2.77 13.69
C GLN A 74 -6.21 -4.12 14.12
N LYS A 75 -5.73 -4.23 15.36
CA LYS A 75 -5.30 -5.51 15.96
C LYS A 75 -6.49 -6.30 16.46
#